data_AF-A0A920JP47-F1
#
_entry.id   AF-A0A920JP47-F1
#
_cell.length_a   1.000
_cell.length_b   1.000
_cell.length_c   1.000
_cell.angle_alpha   90.00
_cell.angle_beta   90.00
_cell.angle_gamma   90.00
#
_symmetry.space_group_name_H-M   'P 1'
#
loop_
_entity.id
_entity.type
_entity.pdbx_description
1 polymer ?
#
loop_
_entity_poly.entity_id
_entity_poly.type
_entity_poly.pdbx_seq_one_letter_code
_entity_poly.pdbx_strand_id
1 'polypeptide(L)'
;MKGVLIISDVALDPYTSHGQDGVISKSGKILNDETVEILVQQALSHAEAGADIIAPSDMMDGRVKKIREALEKKSLKDTMILAYTAKYSSNFYGPFRDAVGSSKNLGSNNKDTYQMDYANTRDALNEVQLDISEGADIVMVNLQCLT
;
A
#
# COMPACT_ATOMS: atom_id res chain seq x y z
N MET A 1 11.68 -1.06 -23.91
CA MET A 1 10.23 -1.02 -24.20
C MET A 1 9.84 0.43 -24.35
N LYS A 2 9.35 0.89 -25.51
CA LYS A 2 8.77 2.24 -25.65
C LYS A 2 7.27 2.04 -25.86
N GLY A 3 6.44 2.59 -24.97
CA GLY A 3 4.97 2.55 -25.06
C GLY A 3 4.24 1.72 -24.00
N VAL A 4 4.93 1.17 -23.00
CA VAL A 4 4.30 0.47 -21.85
C VAL A 4 4.70 1.21 -20.58
N LEU A 5 3.72 1.52 -19.73
CA LEU A 5 3.93 2.04 -18.38
C LEU A 5 4.03 0.88 -17.39
N ILE A 6 5.01 0.94 -16.50
CA ILE A 6 5.24 -0.03 -15.44
C ILE A 6 4.75 0.55 -14.12
N ILE A 7 3.73 -0.12 -13.56
CA ILE A 7 3.23 0.15 -12.21
C ILE A 7 3.73 -0.98 -11.31
N SER A 8 4.46 -0.63 -10.26
CA SER A 8 4.93 -1.59 -9.26
C SER A 8 4.18 -1.39 -7.94
N ASP A 9 3.73 -2.49 -7.35
CA ASP A 9 3.07 -2.50 -6.05
C ASP A 9 4.10 -2.35 -4.92
N VAL A 10 3.77 -1.58 -3.90
CA VAL A 10 4.58 -1.41 -2.69
C VAL A 10 3.75 -1.84 -1.48
N ALA A 11 4.03 -3.05 -1.02
CA ALA A 11 3.44 -3.69 0.14
C ALA A 11 4.35 -4.85 0.58
N LEU A 12 4.27 -5.24 1.85
CA LEU A 12 5.12 -6.32 2.38
C LEU A 12 4.45 -7.70 2.40
N ASP A 13 3.14 -7.81 2.12
CA ASP A 13 2.41 -9.07 2.26
C ASP A 13 2.91 -10.24 1.37
N PRO A 14 3.47 -10.02 0.16
CA PRO A 14 4.06 -11.12 -0.61
C PRO A 14 5.40 -11.61 -0.03
N TYR A 15 6.02 -10.82 0.85
CA TYR A 15 7.38 -11.04 1.36
C TYR A 15 7.41 -11.44 2.84
N THR A 16 6.28 -11.33 3.55
CA THR A 16 6.18 -11.69 4.97
C THR A 16 5.70 -13.12 5.15
N SER A 17 6.25 -13.81 6.15
CA SER A 17 5.85 -15.18 6.51
C SER A 17 4.43 -15.27 7.09
N HIS A 18 3.85 -14.14 7.49
CA HIS A 18 2.52 -14.00 8.10
C HIS A 18 1.49 -13.33 7.17
N GLY A 19 1.87 -12.89 5.97
CA GLY A 19 0.96 -12.34 4.95
C GLY A 19 0.29 -11.00 5.31
N GLN A 20 0.85 -10.27 6.28
CA GLN A 20 0.39 -8.92 6.64
C GLN A 20 1.21 -7.90 5.83
N ASP A 21 0.63 -6.72 5.58
CA ASP A 21 1.24 -5.68 4.73
C ASP A 21 2.40 -4.96 5.45
N GLY A 22 2.64 -5.26 6.74
CA GLY A 22 3.63 -4.59 7.58
C GLY A 22 4.30 -5.47 8.63
N VAL A 23 5.23 -4.87 9.38
CA VAL A 23 5.99 -5.48 10.47
C VAL A 23 5.08 -5.73 11.67
N ILE A 24 5.15 -6.93 12.26
CA ILE A 24 4.37 -7.30 13.44
C ILE A 24 5.25 -7.26 14.70
N SER A 25 4.75 -6.59 15.74
CA SER A 25 5.37 -6.56 17.07
C SER A 25 5.23 -7.92 17.78
N LYS A 26 5.97 -8.10 18.90
CA LYS A 26 5.83 -9.31 19.74
C LYS A 26 4.41 -9.53 20.27
N SER A 27 3.59 -8.49 20.35
CA SER A 27 2.19 -8.58 20.80
C SER A 27 1.18 -8.76 19.66
N GLY A 28 1.64 -8.95 18.43
CA GLY A 28 0.76 -9.18 17.27
C GLY A 28 0.23 -7.91 16.61
N LYS A 29 0.73 -6.73 16.98
CA LYS A 29 0.30 -5.44 16.41
C LYS A 29 1.14 -5.05 15.19
N ILE A 30 0.51 -4.49 14.16
CA ILE A 30 1.23 -3.86 13.05
C ILE A 30 1.93 -2.60 13.57
N LEU A 31 3.21 -2.49 13.25
CA LEU A 31 4.08 -1.37 13.60
C LEU A 31 4.12 -0.40 12.42
N ASN A 32 3.34 0.69 12.49
CA ASN A 32 3.16 1.63 11.39
C ASN A 32 4.49 2.22 10.89
N ASP A 33 5.23 2.87 11.77
CA ASP A 33 6.41 3.65 11.39
C ASP A 33 7.54 2.74 10.89
N GLU A 34 7.79 1.62 11.58
CA GLU A 34 8.75 0.61 11.17
C GLU A 34 8.38 -0.04 9.83
N THR A 35 7.08 -0.18 9.54
CA THR A 35 6.62 -0.65 8.23
C THR A 35 6.90 0.39 7.15
N VAL A 36 6.55 1.65 7.40
CA VAL A 36 6.75 2.76 6.46
C VAL A 36 8.22 2.93 6.09
N GLU A 37 9.14 2.76 7.04
CA GLU A 37 10.58 2.79 6.75
C GLU A 37 11.00 1.75 5.71
N ILE A 38 10.46 0.54 5.79
CA ILE A 38 10.75 -0.55 4.83
C ILE A 38 10.07 -0.26 3.48
N LEU A 39 8.82 0.20 3.49
CA LEU A 39 8.08 0.55 2.27
C LEU A 39 8.79 1.67 1.48
N VAL A 40 9.40 2.63 2.17
CA VAL A 40 10.24 3.65 1.53
C VAL A 40 11.44 3.02 0.81
N GLN A 41 12.11 2.04 1.42
CA GLN A 41 13.22 1.35 0.75
C GLN A 41 12.74 0.57 -0.48
N GLN A 42 11.58 -0.09 -0.39
CA GLN A 42 10.97 -0.83 -1.48
C GLN A 42 10.61 0.11 -2.64
N ALA A 43 9.93 1.23 -2.35
CA ALA A 43 9.56 2.24 -3.34
C ALA A 43 10.78 2.81 -4.06
N LEU A 44 11.84 3.14 -3.31
CA LEU A 44 13.10 3.61 -3.89
C LEU A 44 13.74 2.54 -4.80
N SER A 45 13.77 1.28 -4.36
CA SER A 45 14.31 0.18 -5.16
C SER A 45 13.56 0.00 -6.48
N HIS A 46 12.23 0.14 -6.46
CA HIS A 46 11.40 0.01 -7.67
C HIS A 46 11.62 1.20 -8.62
N ALA A 47 11.69 2.42 -8.08
CA ALA A 47 11.95 3.63 -8.85
C ALA A 47 13.36 3.61 -9.47
N GLU A 48 14.39 3.20 -8.71
CA GLU A 48 15.76 3.03 -9.20
C GLU A 48 15.85 1.92 -10.28
N ALA A 49 14.95 0.93 -10.25
CA ALA A 49 14.82 -0.10 -11.29
C ALA A 49 14.05 0.37 -12.54
N GLY A 50 13.48 1.58 -12.52
CA GLY A 50 12.80 2.19 -13.66
C GLY A 50 11.29 1.98 -13.71
N ALA A 51 10.63 1.75 -12.57
CA ALA A 51 9.17 1.82 -12.52
C ALA A 51 8.69 3.26 -12.80
N ASP A 52 7.69 3.41 -13.66
CA ASP A 52 7.10 4.72 -13.97
C ASP A 52 6.19 5.20 -12.83
N ILE A 53 5.48 4.25 -12.20
CA ILE A 53 4.52 4.51 -11.12
C ILE A 53 4.77 3.54 -9.96
N ILE A 54 4.83 4.09 -8.74
CA ILE A 54 4.82 3.33 -7.50
C ILE A 54 3.41 3.35 -6.92
N ALA A 55 2.88 2.18 -6.58
CA ALA A 55 1.53 2.03 -6.07
C ALA A 55 1.55 1.44 -4.65
N PRO A 56 1.72 2.26 -3.59
CA PRO A 56 1.67 1.78 -2.20
C PRO A 56 0.25 1.28 -1.87
N SER A 57 0.14 0.00 -1.54
CA SER A 57 -1.14 -0.66 -1.25
C SER A 57 -1.31 -1.11 0.21
N ASP A 58 -0.35 -0.78 1.06
CA ASP A 58 -0.20 -1.22 2.46
C ASP A 58 -1.19 -0.61 3.46
N MET A 59 -1.76 0.57 3.16
CA MET A 59 -2.66 1.34 4.05
C MET A 59 -2.04 1.77 5.39
N MET A 60 -0.72 1.98 5.48
CA MET A 60 -0.09 2.58 6.66
C MET A 60 -0.27 4.10 6.68
N ASP A 61 -0.38 4.70 7.86
CA ASP A 61 -0.56 6.13 8.00
C ASP A 61 0.73 6.88 7.58
N GLY A 62 0.58 7.91 6.75
CA GLY A 62 1.67 8.80 6.34
C GLY A 62 2.67 8.20 5.34
N ARG A 63 2.43 6.99 4.80
CA ARG A 63 3.36 6.35 3.85
C ARG A 63 3.60 7.18 2.59
N VAL A 64 2.57 7.85 2.07
CA VAL A 64 2.65 8.61 0.82
C VAL A 64 3.64 9.75 0.97
N LYS A 65 3.52 10.52 2.06
CA LYS A 65 4.45 11.61 2.35
C LYS A 65 5.89 11.14 2.43
N LYS A 66 6.13 10.05 3.17
CA LYS A 66 7.47 9.50 3.37
C LYS A 66 8.08 8.98 2.08
N ILE A 67 7.29 8.32 1.23
CA ILE A 67 7.72 7.86 -0.09
C ILE A 67 8.03 9.07 -0.99
N ARG A 68 7.16 10.08 -1.05
CA ARG A 68 7.38 11.30 -1.84
C ARG A 68 8.65 12.02 -1.40
N GLU A 69 8.82 12.28 -0.10
CA GLU A 69 10.03 12.91 0.46
C GLU A 69 11.31 12.16 0.07
N ALA A 70 11.27 10.82 0.08
CA ALA A 70 12.40 9.98 -0.30
C ALA A 70 12.72 10.05 -1.80
N LEU A 71 11.71 9.99 -2.67
CA LEU A 71 11.87 10.13 -4.12
C LEU A 71 12.47 11.48 -4.49
N GLU A 72 11.97 12.57 -3.89
CA GLU A 72 12.52 13.93 -4.08
C GLU A 72 14.00 14.00 -3.67
N LYS A 73 14.33 13.50 -2.48
CA LYS A 73 15.71 13.49 -1.97
C LYS A 73 16.68 12.70 -2.86
N LYS A 74 16.19 11.66 -3.54
CA LYS A 74 16.94 10.83 -4.48
C LYS A 74 16.93 11.36 -5.92
N SER A 75 16.31 12.51 -6.17
CA SER A 75 16.12 13.07 -7.52
C SER A 75 15.32 12.17 -8.47
N LEU A 76 14.44 11.34 -7.92
CA LEU A 76 13.51 10.45 -8.63
C LEU A 76 12.10 11.05 -8.76
N LYS A 77 12.02 12.39 -8.77
CA LYS A 77 10.80 13.20 -8.71
C LYS A 77 9.74 12.88 -9.77
N ASP A 78 10.16 12.43 -10.95
CA ASP A 78 9.26 12.11 -12.07
C ASP A 78 8.57 10.74 -11.90
N THR A 79 8.94 9.97 -10.88
CA THR A 79 8.23 8.75 -10.50
C THR A 79 6.89 9.14 -9.87
N MET A 80 5.79 8.67 -10.46
CA MET A 80 4.45 8.98 -9.96
C MET A 80 4.08 8.07 -8.78
N ILE A 81 3.22 8.58 -7.90
CA ILE A 81 2.61 7.81 -6.81
C ILE A 81 1.13 7.61 -7.11
N LEU A 82 0.72 6.34 -7.20
CA LEU A 82 -0.66 5.89 -7.24
C LEU A 82 -1.04 5.33 -5.86
N ALA A 83 -1.57 6.16 -4.99
CA ALA A 83 -1.93 5.74 -3.64
C ALA A 83 -3.20 4.89 -3.67
N TYR A 84 -3.15 3.68 -3.10
CA TYR A 84 -4.37 3.00 -2.67
C TYR A 84 -4.86 3.72 -1.43
N THR A 85 -5.82 4.62 -1.63
CA THR A 85 -6.26 5.54 -0.58
C THR A 85 -7.46 5.01 0.19
N ALA A 86 -8.40 4.41 -0.53
CA ALA A 86 -9.58 3.79 0.07
C ALA A 86 -9.58 2.29 -0.27
N LYS A 87 -8.72 1.53 0.42
CA LYS A 87 -8.66 0.06 0.34
C LYS A 87 -9.38 -0.52 1.55
N TYR A 88 -10.50 -1.17 1.28
CA TYR A 88 -11.40 -1.68 2.30
C TYR A 88 -11.04 -3.10 2.74
N SER A 89 -11.24 -3.42 4.01
CA SER A 89 -11.15 -4.81 4.47
C SER A 89 -12.29 -5.62 3.87
N SER A 90 -11.93 -6.65 3.09
CA SER A 90 -12.86 -7.36 2.22
C SER A 90 -12.59 -8.86 2.15
N ASN A 91 -13.68 -9.63 1.98
CA ASN A 91 -13.67 -11.06 1.70
C ASN A 91 -13.40 -11.42 0.22
N PHE A 92 -13.42 -10.45 -0.71
CA PHE A 92 -13.23 -10.72 -2.14
C PHE A 92 -11.76 -10.83 -2.55
N TYR A 93 -10.83 -10.54 -1.64
CA TYR A 93 -9.40 -10.71 -1.89
C TYR A 93 -8.97 -12.18 -1.97
N GLY A 94 -9.84 -13.16 -1.70
CA GLY A 94 -9.52 -14.59 -1.74
C GLY A 94 -8.77 -15.04 -3.00
N PRO A 95 -9.35 -14.87 -4.21
CA PRO A 95 -8.67 -15.24 -5.46
C PRO A 95 -7.34 -14.51 -5.69
N PHE A 96 -7.23 -13.25 -5.27
CA PHE A 96 -5.97 -12.50 -5.37
C PHE A 96 -4.91 -13.07 -4.43
N ARG A 97 -5.27 -13.31 -3.16
CA ARG A 97 -4.37 -13.90 -2.15
C ARG A 97 -3.87 -15.28 -2.57
N ASP A 98 -4.71 -16.06 -3.26
CA ASP A 98 -4.32 -17.34 -3.84
C ASP A 98 -3.30 -17.15 -4.98
N ALA A 99 -3.53 -16.17 -5.86
CA ALA A 99 -2.65 -15.89 -6.99
C ALA A 99 -1.26 -15.40 -6.57
N VAL A 100 -1.17 -14.59 -5.51
CA VAL A 100 0.12 -14.08 -4.98
C VAL A 100 0.71 -14.99 -3.88
N GLY A 101 0.06 -16.11 -3.55
CA GLY A 101 0.54 -17.07 -2.56
C GLY A 101 0.45 -16.61 -1.10
N SER A 102 -0.20 -15.48 -0.81
CA SER A 102 -0.32 -14.92 0.55
C SER A 102 -1.44 -15.54 1.38
N SER A 103 -2.39 -16.27 0.77
CA SER A 103 -3.51 -16.92 1.49
C SER A 103 -3.06 -17.82 2.63
N LYS A 104 -2.05 -18.67 2.39
CA LYS A 104 -1.55 -19.61 3.41
C LYS A 104 -0.86 -18.89 4.57
N ASN A 105 -0.16 -17.80 4.27
CA ASN A 105 0.58 -17.03 5.26
C ASN A 105 -0.37 -16.23 6.15
N LEU A 106 -1.41 -15.61 5.56
CA LEU A 106 -2.41 -14.84 6.29
C LEU A 106 -3.31 -15.74 7.16
N GLY A 107 -3.69 -16.91 6.65
CA GLY A 107 -4.52 -17.87 7.39
C GLY A 107 -5.89 -17.29 7.76
N SER A 108 -6.27 -17.41 9.04
CA SER A 108 -7.53 -16.86 9.57
C SER A 108 -7.41 -15.41 10.07
N ASN A 109 -6.27 -14.75 9.89
CA ASN A 109 -6.09 -13.37 10.31
C ASN A 109 -6.77 -12.41 9.33
N ASN A 110 -7.11 -11.23 9.82
CA ASN A 110 -7.68 -10.14 9.04
C ASN A 110 -6.69 -8.96 8.95
N LYS A 111 -7.10 -7.94 8.20
CA LYS A 111 -6.33 -6.72 7.96
C LYS A 111 -7.08 -5.48 8.49
N ASP A 112 -8.04 -5.70 9.39
CA ASP A 112 -9.04 -4.72 9.83
C ASP A 112 -8.44 -3.57 10.65
N THR A 113 -7.21 -3.73 11.16
CA THR A 113 -6.55 -2.69 11.95
C THR A 113 -5.91 -1.58 11.11
N TYR A 114 -5.87 -1.73 9.78
CA TYR A 114 -5.30 -0.76 8.85
C TYR A 114 -6.08 -0.63 7.54
N GLN A 115 -6.73 -1.69 7.07
CA GLN A 115 -7.69 -1.57 5.97
C GLN A 115 -9.01 -0.98 6.46
N MET A 116 -9.65 -0.18 5.60
CA MET A 116 -10.83 0.58 5.97
C MET A 116 -12.06 -0.30 6.20
N ASP A 117 -12.90 0.07 7.17
CA ASP A 117 -14.27 -0.46 7.28
C ASP A 117 -15.11 0.02 6.09
N TYR A 118 -15.75 -0.92 5.38
CA TYR A 118 -16.59 -0.65 4.20
C TYR A 118 -17.78 0.27 4.50
N ALA A 119 -18.28 0.27 5.75
CA ALA A 119 -19.38 1.14 6.15
C ALA A 119 -18.95 2.61 6.26
N ASN A 120 -17.65 2.90 6.25
CA ASN A 120 -17.10 4.21 6.56
C ASN A 120 -16.73 5.01 5.30
N THR A 121 -17.74 5.65 4.71
CA THR A 121 -17.54 6.50 3.52
C THR A 121 -16.96 7.87 3.85
N ARG A 122 -17.12 8.36 5.09
CA ARG A 122 -16.61 9.67 5.49
C ARG A 122 -15.10 9.66 5.65
N ASP A 123 -14.56 8.63 6.29
CA ASP A 123 -13.12 8.52 6.48
C ASP A 123 -12.41 8.29 5.14
N ALA A 124 -13.05 7.67 4.15
CA ALA A 124 -12.48 7.55 2.80
C ALA A 124 -12.21 8.91 2.15
N LEU A 125 -13.07 9.91 2.38
CA LEU A 125 -12.85 11.27 1.88
C LEU A 125 -11.70 11.97 2.62
N ASN A 126 -11.56 11.71 3.92
CA ASN A 126 -10.43 12.22 4.70
C ASN A 126 -9.11 11.61 4.22
N GLU A 127 -9.07 10.28 3.98
CA GLU A 127 -7.90 9.60 3.42
C GLU A 127 -7.53 10.16 2.04
N VAL A 128 -8.52 10.39 1.15
CA VAL A 128 -8.28 11.03 -0.15
C VAL A 128 -7.65 12.39 0.00
N GLN A 129 -8.17 13.21 0.93
CA GLN A 129 -7.60 14.53 1.17
C GLN A 129 -6.17 14.45 1.72
N LEU A 130 -5.91 13.49 2.63
CA LEU A 130 -4.58 13.27 3.21
C LEU A 130 -3.58 12.86 2.13
N ASP A 131 -3.84 11.80 1.37
CA ASP A 131 -2.92 11.31 0.33
C ASP A 131 -2.60 12.36 -0.73
N ILE A 132 -3.61 13.16 -1.15
CA ILE A 132 -3.38 14.30 -2.06
C ILE A 132 -2.45 15.33 -1.40
N SER A 133 -2.68 15.68 -0.13
CA SER A 133 -1.84 16.64 0.59
C SER A 133 -0.42 16.14 0.85
N GLU A 134 -0.24 14.82 0.88
CA GLU A 134 1.04 14.13 1.07
C GLU A 134 1.83 13.96 -0.23
N GLY A 135 1.21 14.23 -1.39
CA GLY A 135 1.88 14.24 -2.69
C GLY A 135 1.62 13.01 -3.56
N ALA A 136 0.46 12.35 -3.41
CA ALA A 136 -0.03 11.38 -4.38
C ALA A 136 -0.41 12.07 -5.70
N ASP A 137 -0.03 11.46 -6.82
CA ASP A 137 -0.36 11.93 -8.17
C ASP A 137 -1.69 11.33 -8.66
N ILE A 138 -1.99 10.11 -8.20
CA ILE A 138 -3.24 9.39 -8.47
C ILE A 138 -3.73 8.81 -7.15
N VAL A 139 -5.02 8.97 -6.85
CA VAL A 139 -5.68 8.27 -5.74
C VAL A 139 -6.56 7.16 -6.29
N MET A 140 -6.56 6.02 -5.63
CA MET A 140 -7.33 4.85 -6.05
C MET A 140 -8.23 4.35 -4.94
N VAL A 141 -9.48 4.05 -5.33
CA VAL A 141 -10.44 3.33 -4.51
C VAL A 141 -10.39 1.86 -4.90
N ASN A 142 -10.17 0.97 -3.94
CA ASN A 142 -10.26 -0.46 -4.15
C ASN A 142 -11.52 -0.99 -3.45
N LEU A 143 -12.63 -0.93 -4.19
CA LEU A 143 -13.92 -1.45 -3.76
C LEU A 143 -13.96 -2.95 -3.99
N GLN A 144 -14.13 -3.68 -2.91
CA GLN A 144 -14.38 -5.10 -2.96
C GLN A 144 -15.44 -5.48 -1.92
N CYS A 145 -16.56 -4.77 -1.84
CA CYS A 145 -17.69 -5.20 -0.99
C CYS A 145 -18.97 -5.24 -1.81
N LEU A 146 -19.73 -6.35 -1.68
CA LEU A 146 -21.17 -6.33 -1.91
C LEU A 146 -21.85 -6.15 -0.56
N THR A 147 -22.91 -5.35 -0.56
CA THR A 147 -23.90 -5.24 0.52
C THR A 147 -24.47 -6.59 0.93
#